data_AF-A0A945AVD2-F1
#
_entry.id   AF-A0A945AVD2-F1
#
_cell.length_a   1.000
_cell.length_b   1.000
_cell.length_c   1.000
_cell.angle_alpha   90.00
_cell.angle_beta   90.00
_cell.angle_gamma   90.00
#
_symmetry.space_group_name_H-M   'P 1'
#
loop_
_entity.id
_entity.type
_entity.pdbx_description
1 polymer ?
#
loop_
_entity_poly.entity_id
_entity_poly.type
_entity_poly.pdbx_seq_one_letter_code
_entity_poly.pdbx_strand_id
1 'polypeptide(L)'
;DLIVSTTGAPEPVVSLSLYQEIEGQRQGRPLVILDLAVPRDFDSRIGERPGVWLYSIDDLSQTCDSNRRRRQKELPAALTIVEEETRRFMGELHHRSTVPVIEQLRAGWEETGELELDRLFHKLPELDANSQREIRQAFERYAAKMLHPPMVSLRSESKAGPPHGLLEALRRLFDLKE
;
A
#
# COMPACT_ATOMS: atom_id res chain seq x y z
N ASP A 1 -41.50 -16.34 -16.55
CA ASP A 1 -40.92 -15.00 -16.33
C ASP A 1 -39.58 -15.13 -15.61
N LEU A 2 -38.67 -14.17 -15.77
CA LEU A 2 -37.38 -14.12 -15.10
C LEU A 2 -37.22 -12.79 -14.36
N ILE A 3 -36.86 -12.86 -13.08
CA ILE A 3 -36.45 -11.71 -12.27
C ILE A 3 -34.96 -11.87 -11.98
N VAL A 4 -34.20 -10.79 -12.11
CA VAL A 4 -32.80 -10.73 -11.69
C VAL A 4 -32.68 -9.62 -10.66
N SER A 5 -32.14 -9.94 -9.49
CA SER A 5 -31.97 -9.03 -8.37
C SER A 5 -30.50 -8.92 -7.98
N THR A 6 -30.07 -7.72 -7.61
CA THR A 6 -28.68 -7.42 -7.23
C THR A 6 -28.60 -6.14 -6.40
N THR A 7 -29.52 -5.96 -5.44
CA THR A 7 -29.47 -4.78 -4.56
C THR A 7 -28.41 -4.94 -3.46
N GLY A 8 -28.19 -3.85 -2.71
CA GLY A 8 -27.34 -3.84 -1.52
C GLY A 8 -28.13 -3.74 -0.22
N ALA A 9 -29.40 -4.15 -0.23
CA ALA A 9 -30.26 -4.06 0.92
C ALA A 9 -29.77 -4.97 2.07
N PRO A 10 -29.85 -4.52 3.34
CA PRO A 10 -29.47 -5.35 4.48
C PRO A 10 -30.50 -6.44 4.79
N GLU A 11 -31.74 -6.28 4.31
CA GLU A 11 -32.86 -7.20 4.49
C GLU A 11 -33.54 -7.48 3.14
N PRO A 12 -34.25 -8.62 2.99
CA PRO A 12 -34.95 -8.94 1.76
C PRO A 12 -35.95 -7.84 1.37
N VAL A 13 -35.73 -7.25 0.19
CA VAL A 13 -36.64 -6.27 -0.41
C VAL A 13 -37.96 -6.90 -0.86
N VAL A 14 -37.95 -8.21 -1.15
CA VAL A 14 -39.17 -8.99 -1.40
C VAL A 14 -39.35 -10.02 -0.28
N SER A 15 -40.25 -9.70 0.64
CA SER A 15 -40.69 -10.61 1.69
C SER A 15 -41.67 -11.66 1.17
N LEU A 16 -41.81 -12.77 1.90
CA LEU A 16 -42.81 -13.80 1.57
C LEU A 16 -44.24 -13.24 1.53
N SER A 17 -44.59 -12.33 2.45
CA SER A 17 -45.93 -11.73 2.51
C SER A 17 -46.23 -10.90 1.26
N LEU A 18 -45.25 -10.10 0.81
CA LEU A 18 -45.39 -9.29 -0.41
C LEU A 18 -45.57 -10.18 -1.65
N TYR A 19 -44.84 -11.30 -1.71
CA TYR A 19 -44.99 -12.25 -2.81
C TYR A 19 -46.39 -12.91 -2.84
N GLN A 20 -46.93 -13.27 -1.68
CA GLN A 20 -48.24 -13.93 -1.58
C GLN A 20 -49.40 -13.07 -2.11
N GLU A 21 -49.30 -11.74 -2.00
CA GLU A 21 -50.31 -10.81 -2.53
C GLU A 21 -50.46 -10.90 -4.06
N ILE A 22 -49.39 -11.26 -4.76
CA ILE A 22 -49.36 -11.34 -6.23
C ILE A 22 -49.36 -12.78 -6.75
N GLU A 23 -49.08 -13.77 -5.90
CA GLU A 23 -48.96 -15.18 -6.28
C GLU A 23 -50.22 -15.69 -7.01
N GLY A 24 -51.40 -15.42 -6.46
CA GLY A 24 -52.68 -15.84 -7.06
C GLY A 24 -52.93 -15.25 -8.44
N GLN A 25 -52.43 -14.04 -8.70
CA GLN A 25 -52.58 -13.34 -9.98
C GLN A 25 -51.73 -13.97 -11.09
N ARG A 26 -50.70 -14.74 -10.71
CA ARG A 26 -49.81 -15.42 -11.67
C ARG A 26 -50.44 -16.64 -12.30
N GLN A 27 -51.59 -17.13 -11.81
CA GLN A 27 -52.30 -18.30 -12.36
C GLN A 27 -51.39 -19.54 -12.56
N GLY A 28 -50.44 -19.74 -11.65
CA GLY A 28 -49.47 -20.86 -11.73
C GLY A 28 -48.38 -20.71 -12.79
N ARG A 29 -48.22 -19.53 -13.42
CA ARG A 29 -47.17 -19.29 -14.41
C ARG A 29 -45.77 -19.38 -13.79
N PRO A 30 -44.86 -20.17 -14.38
CA PRO A 30 -43.47 -20.29 -13.95
C PRO A 30 -42.75 -18.95 -13.69
N LEU A 31 -42.12 -18.82 -12.53
CA LEU A 31 -41.28 -17.70 -12.14
C LEU A 31 -39.87 -18.18 -11.79
N VAL A 32 -38.88 -17.71 -12.54
CA VAL A 32 -37.47 -17.89 -12.18
C VAL A 32 -36.98 -16.59 -11.55
N ILE A 33 -36.31 -16.69 -10.40
CA ILE A 33 -35.70 -15.58 -9.70
C ILE A 33 -34.22 -15.88 -9.58
N LEU A 34 -33.39 -14.97 -10.09
CA LEU A 34 -31.95 -14.99 -9.97
C LEU A 34 -31.54 -13.92 -8.95
N ASP A 35 -31.36 -14.31 -7.70
CA ASP A 35 -30.97 -13.44 -6.60
C ASP A 35 -29.44 -13.40 -6.47
N LEU A 36 -28.83 -12.36 -7.05
CA LEU A 36 -27.39 -12.14 -7.06
C LEU A 36 -26.92 -11.26 -5.89
N ALA A 37 -27.83 -10.83 -5.01
CA ALA A 37 -27.52 -9.95 -3.88
C ALA A 37 -26.90 -10.70 -2.69
N VAL A 38 -26.05 -10.00 -1.94
CA VAL A 38 -25.46 -10.46 -0.68
C VAL A 38 -25.46 -9.28 0.30
N PRO A 39 -26.33 -9.25 1.34
CA PRO A 39 -27.38 -10.22 1.70
C PRO A 39 -28.50 -10.38 0.64
N ARG A 40 -29.31 -11.46 0.73
CA ARG A 40 -30.33 -11.82 -0.28
C ARG A 40 -31.46 -10.79 -0.37
N ASP A 41 -31.90 -10.53 -1.59
CA ASP A 41 -33.02 -9.62 -1.88
C ASP A 41 -34.39 -10.28 -1.70
N PHE A 42 -34.45 -11.61 -1.84
CA PHE A 42 -35.69 -12.37 -1.72
C PHE A 42 -35.68 -13.24 -0.46
N ASP A 43 -36.81 -13.25 0.25
CA ASP A 43 -37.05 -14.21 1.32
C ASP A 43 -36.94 -15.63 0.76
N SER A 44 -36.08 -16.46 1.36
CA SER A 44 -35.78 -17.81 0.87
C SER A 44 -37.03 -18.70 0.76
N ARG A 45 -38.04 -18.46 1.60
CA ARG A 45 -39.31 -19.21 1.60
C ARG A 45 -40.13 -19.00 0.32
N ILE A 46 -39.85 -17.96 -0.46
CA ILE A 46 -40.46 -17.74 -1.77
C ILE A 46 -40.07 -18.87 -2.74
N GLY A 47 -38.86 -19.43 -2.61
CA GLY A 47 -38.41 -20.57 -3.41
C GLY A 47 -39.16 -21.88 -3.15
N GLU A 48 -39.90 -21.98 -2.03
CA GLU A 48 -40.72 -23.15 -1.68
C GLU A 48 -42.12 -23.09 -2.30
N ARG A 49 -42.46 -21.97 -2.97
CA ARG A 49 -43.80 -21.76 -3.55
C ARG A 49 -43.97 -22.50 -4.88
N PRO A 50 -45.18 -23.02 -5.17
CA PRO A 50 -45.44 -23.72 -6.43
C PRO A 50 -45.14 -22.88 -7.66
N GLY A 51 -44.34 -23.42 -8.58
CA GLY A 51 -43.99 -22.73 -9.82
C GLY A 51 -42.96 -21.61 -9.68
N VAL A 52 -42.23 -21.55 -8.55
CA VAL A 52 -41.09 -20.65 -8.33
C VAL A 52 -39.78 -21.43 -8.32
N TRP A 53 -38.79 -20.90 -9.03
CA TRP A 53 -37.40 -21.36 -8.97
C TRP A 53 -36.53 -20.18 -8.54
N LEU A 54 -36.11 -20.18 -7.28
CA LEU A 54 -35.22 -19.16 -6.72
C LEU A 54 -33.79 -19.69 -6.70
N TYR A 55 -32.91 -19.05 -7.47
CA TYR A 55 -31.48 -19.34 -7.54
C TYR A 55 -30.70 -18.19 -6.93
N SER A 56 -29.77 -18.50 -6.05
CA SER A 56 -28.82 -17.54 -5.51
C SER A 56 -27.47 -17.58 -6.22
N ILE A 57 -26.62 -16.60 -5.92
CA ILE A 57 -25.22 -16.60 -6.36
C ILE A 57 -24.47 -17.90 -5.98
N ASP A 58 -24.82 -18.51 -4.84
CA ASP A 58 -24.22 -19.77 -4.37
C ASP A 58 -24.68 -20.98 -5.21
N ASP A 59 -25.93 -20.99 -5.66
CA ASP A 59 -26.49 -22.08 -6.50
C ASP A 59 -25.86 -22.04 -7.91
N LEU A 60 -25.51 -20.84 -8.39
CA LEU A 60 -24.80 -20.66 -9.66
C LEU A 60 -23.33 -21.07 -9.59
N SER A 61 -22.74 -21.02 -8.38
CA SER A 61 -21.33 -21.37 -8.15
C SER A 61 -21.03 -22.82 -8.56
N GLN A 62 -21.98 -23.74 -8.37
CA GLN A 62 -21.84 -25.16 -8.74
C GLN A 62 -21.73 -25.39 -10.27
N THR A 63 -22.30 -24.49 -11.07
CA THR A 63 -22.22 -24.53 -12.54
C THR A 63 -20.95 -23.83 -13.06
N CYS A 64 -20.29 -23.04 -12.23
CA CYS A 64 -19.12 -22.23 -12.59
C CYS A 64 -17.76 -22.96 -12.49
N ASP A 65 -17.73 -24.25 -12.15
CA ASP A 65 -16.51 -25.03 -11.95
C ASP A 65 -15.59 -25.08 -13.18
N SER A 66 -16.16 -25.07 -14.38
CA SER A 66 -15.39 -24.99 -15.65
C SER A 66 -14.64 -23.66 -15.79
N ASN A 67 -15.29 -22.54 -15.44
CA ASN A 67 -14.66 -21.22 -15.39
C ASN A 67 -13.64 -21.10 -14.26
N ARG A 68 -13.86 -21.79 -13.13
CA ARG A 68 -12.92 -21.84 -12.00
C ARG A 68 -11.61 -22.52 -12.37
N ARG A 69 -11.65 -23.65 -13.09
CA ARG A 69 -10.44 -24.33 -13.61
C ARG A 69 -9.68 -23.47 -14.62
N ARG A 70 -10.39 -22.68 -15.46
CA ARG A 70 -9.73 -21.74 -16.37
C ARG A 70 -9.02 -20.62 -15.59
N ARG A 71 -9.66 -20.06 -14.56
CA ARG A 71 -9.03 -19.06 -13.66
C ARG A 71 -7.83 -19.60 -12.88
N GLN A 72 -7.85 -20.87 -12.48
CA GLN A 72 -6.71 -21.50 -11.80
C GLN A 72 -5.45 -21.56 -12.67
N LYS A 73 -5.58 -21.64 -14.00
CA LYS A 73 -4.42 -21.61 -14.92
C LYS A 73 -3.76 -20.24 -15.02
N GLU A 74 -4.53 -19.17 -14.82
CA GLU A 74 -4.05 -17.78 -14.84
C GLU A 74 -3.46 -17.34 -13.49
N LEU A 75 -3.76 -18.07 -12.41
CA LEU A 75 -3.32 -17.75 -11.06
C LEU A 75 -1.80 -17.60 -10.92
N PRO A 76 -0.95 -18.49 -11.49
CA PRO A 76 0.50 -18.31 -11.42
C PRO A 76 0.97 -17.00 -12.05
N ALA A 77 0.43 -16.62 -13.21
CA ALA A 77 0.78 -15.38 -13.88
C ALA A 77 0.36 -14.14 -13.06
N ALA A 78 -0.84 -14.20 -12.46
CA ALA A 78 -1.30 -13.13 -11.57
C ALA A 78 -0.40 -13.00 -10.32
N LEU A 79 0.04 -14.12 -9.73
CA LEU A 79 0.95 -14.11 -8.59
C LEU A 79 2.32 -13.53 -8.96
N THR A 80 2.85 -13.82 -10.14
CA THR A 80 4.09 -13.19 -10.63
C THR A 80 3.98 -11.67 -10.67
N ILE A 81 2.87 -11.14 -11.21
CA ILE A 81 2.64 -9.69 -11.25
C ILE A 81 2.60 -9.11 -9.83
N VAL A 82 1.90 -9.77 -8.90
CA VAL A 82 1.83 -9.33 -7.50
C VAL A 82 3.20 -9.33 -6.84
N GLU A 83 4.02 -10.35 -7.06
CA GLU A 83 5.38 -10.44 -6.51
C GLU A 83 6.29 -9.33 -7.06
N GLU A 84 6.22 -9.05 -8.36
CA GLU A 84 7.00 -7.99 -9.00
C GLU A 84 6.62 -6.60 -8.48
N GLU A 85 5.32 -6.31 -8.42
CA GLU A 85 4.82 -5.02 -7.91
C GLU A 85 5.10 -4.86 -6.41
N THR A 86 4.99 -5.94 -5.62
CA THR A 86 5.35 -5.92 -4.20
C THR A 86 6.83 -5.59 -4.02
N ARG A 87 7.71 -6.21 -4.80
CA ARG A 87 9.15 -5.93 -4.76
C ARG A 87 9.46 -4.48 -5.14
N ARG A 88 8.81 -3.96 -6.19
CA ARG A 88 8.97 -2.55 -6.59
C ARG A 88 8.51 -1.60 -5.49
N PHE A 89 7.32 -1.82 -4.94
CA PHE A 89 6.74 -1.00 -3.88
C PHE A 89 7.61 -0.98 -2.62
N MET A 90 8.12 -2.14 -2.19
CA MET A 90 9.02 -2.22 -1.03
C MET A 90 10.31 -1.43 -1.28
N GLY A 91 10.90 -1.52 -2.48
CA GLY A 91 12.06 -0.71 -2.86
C GLY A 91 11.79 0.80 -2.77
N GLU A 92 10.64 1.26 -3.29
CA GLU A 92 10.22 2.65 -3.21
C GLU A 92 10.00 3.12 -1.77
N LEU A 93 9.37 2.30 -0.93
CA LEU A 93 9.11 2.60 0.48
C LEU A 93 10.43 2.79 1.25
N HIS A 94 11.41 1.90 1.03
CA HIS A 94 12.73 1.99 1.66
C HIS A 94 13.54 3.20 1.18
N HIS A 95 13.39 3.58 -0.09
CA HIS A 95 14.00 4.80 -0.58
C HIS A 95 13.48 6.03 0.16
N ARG A 96 12.17 6.12 0.39
CA ARG A 96 11.55 7.22 1.13
C ARG A 96 12.00 7.29 2.59
N SER A 97 12.20 6.15 3.26
CA SER A 97 12.67 6.15 4.66
C SER A 97 14.14 6.57 4.82
N THR A 98 14.92 6.52 3.74
CA THR A 98 16.35 6.85 3.76
C THR A 98 16.63 8.35 3.67
N VAL A 99 15.77 9.09 2.95
CA VAL A 99 15.96 10.53 2.70
C VAL A 99 16.07 11.36 3.98
N PRO A 100 15.17 11.23 4.98
CA PRO A 100 15.25 12.02 6.21
C PRO A 100 16.54 11.77 6.99
N VAL A 101 17.04 10.53 6.99
CA VAL A 101 18.27 10.17 7.71
C VAL A 101 19.50 10.82 7.07
N ILE A 102 19.54 10.89 5.73
CA ILE A 102 20.61 11.61 5.01
C ILE A 102 20.58 13.11 5.36
N GLU A 103 19.38 13.70 5.39
CA GLU A 103 19.22 15.13 5.71
C GLU A 103 19.65 15.43 7.14
N GLN A 104 19.24 14.62 8.12
CA GLN A 104 19.66 14.78 9.51
C GLN A 104 21.17 14.60 9.69
N LEU A 105 21.77 13.58 9.06
CA LEU A 105 23.21 13.35 9.13
C LEU A 105 24.01 14.54 8.60
N ARG A 106 23.57 15.10 7.48
CA ARG A 106 24.20 16.27 6.88
C ARG A 106 24.05 17.50 7.78
N ALA A 107 22.85 17.74 8.29
CA ALA A 107 22.57 18.89 9.15
C ALA A 107 23.42 18.86 10.44
N GLY A 108 23.51 17.70 11.11
CA GLY A 108 24.31 17.58 12.34
C GLY A 108 25.82 17.77 12.10
N TRP A 109 26.32 17.34 10.93
CA TRP A 109 27.71 17.54 10.56
C TRP A 109 28.02 19.01 10.22
N GLU A 110 27.14 19.66 9.46
CA GLU A 110 27.25 21.09 9.15
C GLU A 110 27.20 21.92 10.45
N GLU A 111 26.25 21.66 11.34
CA GLU A 111 26.14 22.34 12.65
C GLU A 111 27.41 22.19 13.50
N THR A 112 27.93 20.97 13.64
CA THR A 112 29.16 20.72 14.40
C THR A 112 30.37 21.41 13.75
N GLY A 113 30.42 21.42 12.42
CA GLY A 113 31.46 22.09 11.64
C GLY A 113 31.49 23.61 11.86
N GLU A 114 30.32 24.25 11.79
CA GLU A 114 30.18 25.68 12.04
C GLU A 114 30.62 26.07 13.44
N LEU A 115 30.22 25.29 14.45
CA LEU A 115 30.63 25.54 15.84
C LEU A 115 32.15 25.50 16.03
N GLU A 116 32.85 24.57 15.35
CA GLU A 116 34.31 24.48 15.42
C GLU A 116 35.02 25.58 14.63
N LEU A 117 34.48 25.98 13.47
CA LEU A 117 34.99 27.12 12.71
C LEU A 117 34.85 28.42 13.49
N ASP A 118 33.70 28.64 14.13
CA ASP A 118 33.47 29.81 14.98
C ASP A 118 34.42 29.83 16.18
N ARG A 119 34.63 28.68 16.84
CA ARG A 119 35.63 28.55 17.93
C ARG A 119 37.04 28.87 17.45
N LEU A 120 37.42 28.43 16.26
CA LEU A 120 38.73 28.71 15.67
C LEU A 120 38.90 30.21 15.38
N PHE A 121 37.90 30.84 14.75
CA PHE A 121 37.98 32.26 14.39
C PHE A 121 37.94 33.18 15.62
N HIS A 122 37.26 32.79 16.70
CA HIS A 122 37.34 33.51 17.97
C HIS A 122 38.73 33.44 18.62
N LYS A 123 39.47 32.33 18.44
CA LYS A 123 40.83 32.16 18.97
C LYS A 123 41.91 32.85 18.15
N LEU A 124 41.63 33.13 16.87
CA LEU A 124 42.55 33.74 15.91
C LEU A 124 41.95 35.03 15.33
N PRO A 125 41.70 36.06 16.17
CA PRO A 125 41.05 37.31 15.73
C PRO A 125 41.86 38.09 14.70
N GLU A 126 43.16 37.81 14.56
CA GLU A 126 44.06 38.41 13.58
C GLU A 126 43.88 37.90 12.15
N LEU A 127 43.12 36.82 11.94
CA LEU A 127 42.85 36.30 10.60
C LEU A 127 41.96 37.26 9.80
N ASP A 128 42.41 37.62 8.61
CA ASP A 128 41.61 38.41 7.68
C ASP A 128 40.43 37.61 7.09
N ALA A 129 39.45 38.34 6.55
CA ALA A 129 38.24 37.75 5.98
C ALA A 129 38.52 36.81 4.79
N ASN A 130 39.68 36.95 4.13
CA ASN A 130 40.05 36.06 3.04
C ASN A 130 40.53 34.71 3.58
N SER A 131 41.41 34.72 4.58
CA SER A 131 41.93 33.53 5.25
C SER A 131 40.83 32.75 5.95
N GLN A 132 39.91 33.43 6.64
CA GLN A 132 38.74 32.78 7.25
C GLN A 132 37.88 32.05 6.22
N ARG A 133 37.66 32.66 5.05
CA ARG A 133 36.90 32.04 3.94
C ARG A 133 37.60 30.81 3.37
N GLU A 134 38.91 30.87 3.15
CA GLU A 134 39.69 29.74 2.64
C GLU A 134 39.70 28.56 3.61
N ILE A 135 39.83 28.82 4.92
CA ILE A 135 39.75 27.80 5.97
C ILE A 135 38.36 27.16 5.98
N ARG A 136 37.30 27.98 5.97
CA ARG A 136 35.91 27.52 5.91
C ARG A 136 35.67 26.63 4.70
N GLN A 137 36.06 27.07 3.50
CA GLN A 137 35.91 26.25 2.30
C GLN A 137 36.73 24.96 2.36
N ALA A 138 37.94 24.98 2.93
CA ALA A 138 38.73 23.76 3.09
C ALA A 138 38.04 22.76 4.02
N PHE A 139 37.43 23.26 5.11
CA PHE A 139 36.66 22.46 6.05
C PHE A 139 35.39 21.89 5.41
N GLU A 140 34.60 22.69 4.71
CA GLU A 140 33.41 22.25 3.97
C GLU A 140 33.76 21.16 2.94
N ARG A 141 34.85 21.35 2.19
CA ARG A 141 35.34 20.33 1.24
C ARG A 141 35.75 19.03 1.94
N TYR A 142 36.37 19.12 3.11
CA TYR A 142 36.73 17.94 3.90
C TYR A 142 35.48 17.22 4.42
N ALA A 143 34.54 17.94 5.02
CA ALA A 143 33.27 17.40 5.49
C ALA A 143 32.48 16.70 4.37
N ALA A 144 32.37 17.34 3.20
CA ALA A 144 31.70 16.76 2.04
C ALA A 144 32.38 15.45 1.57
N LYS A 145 33.72 15.39 1.59
CA LYS A 145 34.47 14.16 1.25
C LYS A 145 34.23 13.04 2.27
N MET A 146 34.09 13.36 3.56
CA MET A 146 33.83 12.38 4.61
C MET A 146 32.39 11.84 4.57
N LEU A 147 31.42 12.69 4.24
CA LEU A 147 30.00 12.31 4.15
C LEU A 147 29.64 11.58 2.85
N HIS A 148 30.43 11.74 1.78
CA HIS A 148 30.10 11.14 0.49
C HIS A 148 30.07 9.59 0.53
N PRO A 149 31.07 8.86 1.07
CA PRO A 149 31.02 7.40 1.13
C PRO A 149 29.78 6.84 1.86
N PRO A 150 29.44 7.26 3.11
CA PRO A 150 28.27 6.72 3.80
C PRO A 150 26.95 7.06 3.10
N MET A 151 26.83 8.26 2.51
CA MET A 151 25.64 8.63 1.74
C MET A 151 25.46 7.77 0.48
N VAL A 152 26.55 7.42 -0.21
CA VAL A 152 26.47 6.55 -1.40
C VAL A 152 26.12 5.12 -1.01
N SER A 153 26.77 4.58 0.04
CA SER A 153 26.44 3.24 0.55
C SER A 153 24.96 3.14 0.91
N LEU A 154 24.43 4.12 1.63
CA LEU A 154 23.02 4.15 2.03
C LEU A 154 22.05 4.23 0.83
N ARG A 155 22.38 5.04 -0.19
CA ARG A 155 21.59 5.10 -1.44
C ARG A 155 21.69 3.80 -2.26
N SER A 156 22.81 3.10 -2.21
CA SER A 156 23.01 1.84 -2.93
C SER A 156 22.25 0.68 -2.27
N GLU A 157 22.29 0.57 -0.94
CA GLU A 157 21.53 -0.46 -0.22
C GLU A 157 20.03 -0.27 -0.39
N SER A 158 19.54 0.97 -0.36
CA SER A 158 18.13 1.30 -0.64
C SER A 158 17.65 0.81 -2.01
N LYS A 159 18.55 0.63 -2.99
CA LYS A 159 18.20 0.08 -4.32
C LYS A 159 18.26 -1.46 -4.37
N ALA A 160 19.04 -2.09 -3.50
CA ALA A 160 19.24 -3.54 -3.46
C ALA A 160 18.24 -4.27 -2.56
N GLY A 161 17.53 -3.57 -1.68
CA GLY A 161 16.56 -4.15 -0.75
C GLY A 161 16.40 -3.28 0.51
N PRO A 162 15.81 -3.82 1.59
CA PRO A 162 15.64 -3.09 2.84
C PRO A 162 17.01 -2.72 3.44
N PRO A 163 17.39 -1.43 3.55
CA PRO A 163 18.66 -1.02 4.16
C PRO A 163 18.57 -1.02 5.69
N HIS A 164 17.86 -1.98 6.29
CA HIS A 164 17.55 -1.92 7.73
C HIS A 164 18.83 -1.90 8.57
N GLY A 165 19.82 -2.74 8.23
CA GLY A 165 21.07 -2.81 8.97
C GLY A 165 21.90 -1.52 8.93
N LEU A 166 22.17 -0.99 7.74
CA LEU A 166 23.00 0.21 7.60
C LEU A 166 22.28 1.48 8.07
N LEU A 167 20.98 1.61 7.77
CA LEU A 167 20.18 2.76 8.22
C LEU A 167 20.11 2.81 9.75
N GLU A 168 19.85 1.68 10.40
CA GLU A 168 19.83 1.57 11.85
C GLU A 168 21.23 1.79 12.47
N ALA A 169 22.28 1.25 11.83
CA ALA A 169 23.65 1.50 12.26
C ALA A 169 24.03 2.99 12.18
N LEU A 170 23.70 3.68 11.08
CA LEU A 170 23.95 5.12 10.95
C LEU A 170 23.17 5.94 11.98
N ARG A 171 21.90 5.59 12.22
CA ARG A 171 21.09 6.23 13.27
C ARG A 171 21.76 6.10 14.64
N ARG A 172 22.29 4.91 14.99
CA ARG A 172 22.97 4.68 16.26
C ARG A 172 24.35 5.33 16.35
N LEU A 173 25.13 5.29 15.27
CA LEU A 173 26.50 5.83 15.25
C LEU A 173 26.51 7.36 15.30
N PHE A 174 25.48 8.01 14.77
CA PHE A 174 25.38 9.47 14.66
C PHE A 174 24.26 10.10 15.50
N ASP A 175 23.62 9.32 16.39
CA ASP A 175 22.54 9.76 17.28
C ASP A 175 21.43 10.55 16.55
N LEU A 176 20.99 10.02 15.41
CA LEU A 176 19.99 10.67 14.54
C LEU A 176 18.57 10.41 15.08
N LYS A 177 17.71 11.43 15.06
CA LYS A 177 16.33 11.36 15.57
C LYS A 177 15.43 10.56 14.63
N GLU A 178 14.38 9.94 15.18
CA GLU A 178 13.41 9.13 14.42
C GLU A 178 12.71 9.91 13.30
#